data_AF-A0A7J4ADL6-F1
#
_entry.id   AF-A0A7J4ADL6-F1
#
_cell.length_a   1.000
_cell.length_b   1.000
_cell.length_c   1.000
_cell.angle_alpha   90.00
_cell.angle_beta   90.00
_cell.angle_gamma   90.00
#
_symmetry.space_group_name_H-M   'P 1'
#
loop_
_entity.id
_entity.type
_entity.pdbx_description
1 polymer ?
#
loop_
_entity_poly.entity_id
_entity_poly.type
_entity_poly.pdbx_seq_one_letter_code
_entity_poly.pdbx_strand_id
1 'polypeptide(L)'
;METSVPLYKVKEDVKEIVKKLGYTAKDVVYCSANIVERIGYTTYIYSHEKNNLELFIKNLISSPDFEKAEDKTIYVWSGYEGPYRYVYIGYFKKSESNLTTLAVLTVGVAQQ
;
A
#
# COMPACT_ATOMS: atom_id res chain seq x y z
N MET A 1 20.93 19.23 -0.33
CA MET A 1 20.63 17.79 -0.27
C MET A 1 19.14 17.66 0.01
N GLU A 2 18.39 16.96 -0.84
CA GLU A 2 17.00 16.64 -0.48
C GLU A 2 17.02 15.68 0.71
N THR A 3 16.28 16.01 1.77
CA THR A 3 16.05 15.11 2.90
C THR A 3 15.07 14.03 2.48
N SER A 4 15.36 12.78 2.81
CA SER A 4 14.43 11.68 2.53
C SER A 4 13.10 11.85 3.25
N VAL A 5 12.04 11.31 2.68
CA VAL A 5 10.70 11.33 3.27
C VAL A 5 10.67 10.34 4.44
N PRO A 6 10.33 10.78 5.67
CA PRO A 6 10.29 9.88 6.81
C PRO A 6 9.11 8.90 6.71
N LEU A 7 9.27 7.71 7.30
CA LEU A 7 8.28 6.61 7.24
C LEU A 7 6.85 7.04 7.59
N TYR A 8 6.69 7.82 8.67
CA TYR A 8 5.37 8.29 9.09
C TYR A 8 4.72 9.17 8.00
N LYS A 9 5.50 10.00 7.31
CA LYS A 9 5.01 10.88 6.26
C LYS A 9 4.64 10.10 5.00
N VAL A 10 5.41 9.08 4.64
CA VAL A 10 5.01 8.13 3.59
C VAL A 10 3.64 7.51 3.90
N LYS A 11 3.44 7.04 5.14
CA LYS A 11 2.16 6.43 5.54
C LYS A 11 0.99 7.43 5.49
N GLU A 12 1.20 8.67 5.91
CA GLU A 12 0.18 9.72 5.80
C GLU A 12 -0.13 10.10 4.34
N ASP A 13 0.90 10.25 3.49
CA ASP A 13 0.71 10.56 2.07
C ASP A 13 -0.06 9.45 1.35
N VAL A 14 0.24 8.18 1.64
CA VAL A 14 -0.54 7.04 1.13
C VAL A 14 -2.02 7.16 1.52
N LYS A 15 -2.31 7.40 2.81
CA LYS A 15 -3.70 7.54 3.30
C LYS A 15 -4.40 8.72 2.65
N GLU A 16 -3.70 9.84 2.45
CA GLU A 16 -4.22 11.03 1.76
C GLU A 16 -4.58 10.71 0.30
N ILE A 17 -3.70 10.03 -0.43
CA ILE A 17 -3.93 9.63 -1.83
C ILE A 17 -5.14 8.71 -1.92
N VAL A 18 -5.22 7.67 -1.09
CA VAL A 18 -6.36 6.73 -1.08
C VAL A 18 -7.69 7.47 -0.82
N LYS A 19 -7.70 8.40 0.14
CA LYS A 19 -8.89 9.21 0.45
C LYS A 19 -9.27 10.14 -0.70
N LYS A 20 -8.30 10.77 -1.36
CA LYS A 20 -8.52 11.59 -2.56
C LYS A 20 -9.14 10.80 -3.71
N LEU A 21 -8.80 9.52 -3.82
CA LEU A 21 -9.39 8.59 -4.78
C LEU A 21 -10.79 8.08 -4.38
N GLY A 22 -11.32 8.50 -3.23
CA GLY A 22 -12.68 8.18 -2.79
C GLY A 22 -12.81 6.92 -1.94
N TYR A 23 -11.70 6.35 -1.45
CA TYR A 23 -11.70 5.09 -0.70
C TYR A 23 -11.36 5.26 0.77
N THR A 24 -11.80 4.30 1.58
CA THR A 24 -11.45 4.26 3.00
C THR A 24 -10.02 3.77 3.16
N ALA A 25 -9.19 4.56 3.84
CA ALA A 25 -7.83 4.18 4.24
C ALA A 25 -7.79 3.92 5.75
N LYS A 26 -7.60 2.66 6.15
CA LYS A 26 -7.44 2.27 7.56
C LYS A 26 -5.97 2.05 7.89
N ASP A 27 -5.54 2.74 8.94
CA ASP A 27 -4.23 2.53 9.54
C ASP A 27 -4.30 1.32 10.47
N VAL A 28 -3.43 0.34 10.27
CA VAL A 28 -3.39 -0.89 11.07
C VAL A 28 -1.95 -1.27 11.40
N VAL A 29 -1.78 -2.09 12.43
CA VAL A 29 -0.47 -2.58 12.85
C VAL A 29 0.05 -3.66 11.89
N TYR A 30 -0.85 -4.54 11.44
CA TYR A 30 -0.51 -5.70 10.62
C TYR A 30 -1.74 -6.27 9.90
N CYS A 31 -1.53 -6.86 8.74
CA CYS A 31 -2.53 -7.63 8.00
C CYS A 31 -1.97 -9.02 7.63
N SER A 32 -2.81 -10.06 7.74
CA SER A 32 -2.52 -11.42 7.30
C SER A 32 -3.73 -12.06 6.63
N ALA A 33 -3.48 -13.02 5.74
CA ALA A 33 -4.50 -13.81 5.07
C ALA A 33 -3.98 -15.22 4.78
N ASN A 34 -4.81 -16.09 4.21
CA ASN A 34 -4.39 -17.43 3.78
C ASN A 34 -3.30 -17.35 2.71
N ILE A 35 -3.43 -16.39 1.80
CA ILE A 35 -2.48 -16.10 0.73
C ILE A 35 -2.13 -14.62 0.81
N VAL A 36 -0.84 -14.29 0.74
CA VAL A 36 -0.36 -12.91 0.60
C VAL A 36 0.26 -12.77 -0.78
N GLU A 37 -0.34 -11.92 -1.61
CA GLU A 37 0.08 -11.70 -2.98
C GLU A 37 0.69 -10.30 -3.11
N ARG A 38 1.99 -10.23 -3.41
CA ARG A 38 2.64 -8.96 -3.72
C ARG A 38 2.36 -8.60 -5.18
N ILE A 39 1.43 -7.68 -5.39
CA ILE A 39 0.99 -7.26 -6.73
C ILE A 39 1.81 -6.09 -7.29
N GLY A 40 2.65 -5.47 -6.46
CA GLY A 40 3.52 -4.40 -6.92
C GLY A 40 4.58 -3.99 -5.91
N TYR A 41 5.58 -3.29 -6.42
CA TYR A 41 6.65 -2.68 -5.64
C TYR A 41 6.98 -1.30 -6.23
N THR A 42 7.10 -0.29 -5.37
CA THR A 42 7.55 1.06 -5.74
C THR A 42 8.37 1.66 -4.59
N THR A 43 8.97 2.82 -4.80
CA THR A 43 9.72 3.57 -3.78
C THR A 43 9.13 4.95 -3.57
N TYR A 44 9.22 5.45 -2.34
CA TYR A 44 8.98 6.84 -2.01
C TYR A 44 10.02 7.28 -0.98
N ILE A 45 11.18 7.63 -1.51
CA ILE A 45 12.39 8.06 -0.81
C ILE A 45 12.47 9.59 -0.81
N TYR A 46 12.10 10.23 -1.92
CA TYR A 46 12.18 11.69 -2.10
C TYR A 46 10.83 12.28 -2.48
N SER A 47 10.58 13.52 -2.07
CA SER A 47 9.28 14.21 -2.27
C SER A 47 8.82 14.28 -3.73
N HIS A 48 9.76 14.38 -4.68
CA HIS A 48 9.44 14.44 -6.11
C HIS A 48 8.86 13.11 -6.66
N GLU A 49 9.02 11.99 -5.94
CA GLU A 49 8.45 10.69 -6.32
C GLU A 49 6.97 10.55 -5.94
N LYS A 50 6.36 11.52 -5.24
CA LYS A 50 4.95 11.45 -4.80
C LYS A 50 3.97 11.19 -5.94
N ASN A 51 4.21 11.78 -7.12
CA ASN A 51 3.38 11.55 -8.30
C ASN A 51 3.44 10.09 -8.79
N ASN A 52 4.61 9.45 -8.67
CA ASN A 52 4.76 8.04 -9.00
C ASN A 52 4.01 7.16 -7.99
N LEU A 53 4.13 7.44 -6.69
CA LEU A 53 3.36 6.75 -5.65
C LEU A 53 1.84 6.84 -5.93
N GLU A 54 1.34 8.02 -6.29
CA GLU A 54 -0.07 8.23 -6.63
C GLU A 54 -0.52 7.38 -7.82
N LEU A 55 0.31 7.28 -8.87
CA LEU A 55 0.02 6.42 -10.02
C LEU A 55 -0.08 4.94 -9.63
N PHE A 56 0.84 4.44 -8.81
CA PHE A 56 0.80 3.04 -8.34
C PHE A 56 -0.44 2.73 -7.50
N ILE A 57 -0.82 3.65 -6.60
CA ILE A 57 -2.05 3.50 -5.78
C ILE A 57 -3.29 3.58 -6.66
N LYS A 58 -3.32 4.47 -7.67
CA LYS A 58 -4.41 4.53 -8.63
C LYS A 58 -4.54 3.22 -9.40
N ASN A 59 -3.44 2.66 -9.90
CA ASN A 59 -3.45 1.38 -10.63
C ASN A 59 -3.93 0.21 -9.75
N LEU A 60 -3.54 0.19 -8.47
CA LEU A 60 -4.05 -0.77 -7.48
C LEU A 60 -5.58 -0.71 -7.39
N ILE A 61 -6.12 0.51 -7.23
CA ILE A 61 -7.55 0.78 -7.02
C ILE A 61 -8.36 0.64 -8.31
N SER A 62 -7.77 0.84 -9.48
CA SER A 62 -8.41 0.60 -10.78
C SER A 62 -8.23 -0.83 -11.28
N SER A 63 -7.70 -1.74 -10.46
CA SER A 63 -7.53 -3.14 -10.86
C SER A 63 -8.88 -3.88 -10.88
N PRO A 64 -9.12 -4.78 -11.85
CA PRO A 64 -10.34 -5.59 -11.88
C PRO A 64 -10.57 -6.41 -10.61
N ASP A 65 -9.49 -6.81 -9.94
CA ASP A 65 -9.54 -7.55 -8.68
C ASP A 65 -10.05 -6.67 -7.53
N PHE A 66 -9.60 -5.41 -7.47
CA PHE A 66 -10.09 -4.47 -6.47
C PHE A 66 -11.55 -4.11 -6.75
N GLU A 67 -11.95 -3.94 -8.01
CA GLU A 67 -13.35 -3.69 -8.40
C GLU A 67 -14.30 -4.83 -8.00
N LYS A 68 -13.83 -6.08 -7.98
CA LYS A 68 -14.61 -7.25 -7.55
C LYS A 68 -14.55 -7.54 -6.05
N ALA A 69 -13.64 -6.90 -5.30
CA ALA A 69 -13.53 -7.10 -3.87
C ALA A 69 -14.81 -6.67 -3.13
N GLU A 70 -15.29 -7.50 -2.20
CA GLU A 70 -16.48 -7.19 -1.39
C GLU A 70 -16.25 -5.99 -0.45
N ASP A 71 -15.07 -5.92 0.17
CA ASP A 71 -14.63 -4.80 1.01
C ASP A 71 -13.72 -3.85 0.21
N LYS A 72 -14.12 -2.58 0.09
CA LYS A 72 -13.35 -1.51 -0.57
C LYS A 72 -12.43 -0.75 0.39
N THR A 73 -12.20 -1.29 1.58
CA THR A 73 -11.25 -0.73 2.53
C THR A 73 -9.82 -1.04 2.11
N ILE A 74 -9.00 0.00 2.01
CA ILE A 74 -7.55 -0.11 1.87
C ILE A 74 -6.93 -0.07 3.26
N TYR A 75 -6.12 -1.07 3.58
CA TYR A 75 -5.35 -1.16 4.80
C TYR A 75 -3.93 -0.68 4.54
N VAL A 76 -3.39 0.11 5.46
CA VAL A 76 -2.05 0.69 5.37
C VAL A 76 -1.31 0.37 6.66
N TRP A 77 -0.14 -0.26 6.54
CA TRP A 77 0.71 -0.62 7.67
C TRP A 77 2.18 -0.52 7.31
N SER A 78 3.05 -0.52 8.31
CA SER A 78 4.51 -0.48 8.10
C SER A 78 5.13 -1.85 8.33
N GLY A 79 6.26 -2.11 7.68
CA GLY A 79 7.06 -3.30 7.90
C GLY A 79 8.55 -3.04 7.87
N TYR A 80 9.28 -3.99 8.41
CA TYR A 80 10.73 -3.95 8.54
C TYR A 80 11.31 -5.30 8.10
N GLU A 81 12.30 -5.28 7.22
CA GLU A 81 13.04 -6.47 6.76
C GLU A 81 14.53 -6.18 6.89
N GLY A 82 15.15 -6.61 8.00
CA GLY A 82 16.51 -6.18 8.34
C GLY A 82 16.60 -4.64 8.40
N PRO A 83 17.48 -4.01 7.60
CA PRO A 83 17.60 -2.56 7.59
C PRO A 83 16.52 -1.89 6.71
N TYR A 84 15.75 -2.64 5.91
CA TYR A 84 14.76 -2.08 4.99
C TYR A 84 13.46 -1.71 5.72
N ARG A 85 12.88 -0.58 5.30
CA ARG A 85 11.62 -0.04 5.82
C ARG A 85 10.60 0.02 4.70
N TYR A 86 9.37 -0.43 4.99
CA TYR A 86 8.29 -0.46 4.02
C TYR A 86 7.02 0.16 4.57
N VAL A 87 6.22 0.73 3.66
CA VAL A 87 4.79 0.90 3.84
C VAL A 87 4.09 -0.05 2.90
N TYR A 88 3.18 -0.84 3.44
CA TYR A 88 2.33 -1.74 2.67
C TYR A 88 0.95 -1.13 2.51
N ILE A 89 0.38 -1.35 1.34
CA ILE A 89 -0.95 -0.90 0.94
C ILE A 89 -1.67 -2.13 0.43
N GLY A 90 -2.74 -2.54 1.10
CA GLY A 90 -3.40 -3.78 0.74
C GLY A 90 -4.90 -3.82 0.98
N TYR A 91 -5.53 -4.78 0.33
CA TYR A 91 -6.96 -5.06 0.46
C TYR A 91 -7.18 -6.58 0.40
N PHE A 92 -8.33 -7.02 0.90
CA PHE A 92 -8.71 -8.43 0.88
C PHE A 92 -9.53 -8.75 -0.36
N LYS A 93 -9.23 -9.87 -1.01
CA LYS A 93 -10.02 -10.48 -2.08
C LYS A 93 -10.22 -11.97 -1.80
N LYS A 94 -11.19 -12.58 -2.49
CA LYS A 94 -11.38 -14.03 -2.48
C LYS A 94 -10.67 -14.66 -3.67
N SER A 95 -10.01 -15.80 -3.45
CA SER A 95 -9.48 -16.64 -4.52
C SER A 95 -10.58 -17.50 -5.15
N GLU A 96 -10.27 -18.16 -6.27
CA GLU A 96 -11.17 -19.12 -6.92
C GLU A 96 -11.59 -20.27 -6.01
N SER A 97 -10.72 -20.66 -5.07
CA SER A 97 -11.01 -21.68 -4.04
C SER A 97 -11.63 -21.10 -2.76
N ASN A 98 -12.16 -19.87 -2.80
CA ASN A 98 -12.77 -19.15 -1.67
C ASN A 98 -11.83 -18.88 -0.47
N LEU A 99 -10.52 -18.95 -0.69
CA LEU A 99 -9.53 -18.54 0.33
C LEU A 99 -9.45 -17.02 0.37
N THR A 100 -9.14 -16.48 1.55
CA THR A 100 -8.89 -15.04 1.67
C THR A 100 -7.46 -14.74 1.21
N THR A 101 -7.34 -13.83 0.26
CA THR A 101 -6.06 -13.33 -0.26
C THR A 101 -5.89 -11.87 0.14
N LEU A 102 -4.72 -11.52 0.66
CA LEU A 102 -4.29 -10.14 0.88
C LEU A 102 -3.45 -9.72 -0.31
N ALA A 103 -3.98 -8.83 -1.15
CA ALA A 103 -3.21 -8.21 -2.23
C ALA A 103 -2.43 -7.02 -1.68
N VAL A 104 -1.13 -6.94 -1.95
CA VAL A 104 -0.21 -5.95 -1.35
C VAL A 104 0.63 -5.23 -2.40
N LEU A 105 0.54 -3.90 -2.41
CA LEU A 105 1.54 -3.00 -2.98
C LEU A 105 2.55 -2.64 -1.89
N THR A 106 3.83 -2.87 -2.18
CA THR A 106 4.94 -2.55 -1.27
C THR A 106 5.59 -1.23 -1.66
N VAL A 107 5.77 -0.32 -0.70
CA VAL A 107 6.44 0.96 -0.89
C VAL A 107 7.74 0.96 -0.08
N GLY A 108 8.88 0.95 -0.76
CA GLY A 108 10.20 1.11 -0.14
C GLY A 108 10.42 2.53 0.35
N VAL A 109 10.95 2.66 1.57
CA VAL A 109 11.23 3.94 2.23
C VAL A 109 12.71 4.02 2.60
N ALA A 110 13.25 5.24 2.62
CA ALA A 110 14.63 5.50 3.00
C ALA A 110 14.97 4.96 4.40
N GLN A 111 16.21 4.50 4.55
CA GLN A 111 16.83 4.32 5.85
C GLN A 111 17.20 5.70 6.40
N GLN A 112 16.62 6.06 7.55
CA GLN A 112 16.97 7.26 8.32
C GLN A 112 17.51 6.83 9.67
#